data_AF-A0A4Q3JKE9-F1
#
_entry.id   AF-A0A4Q3JKE9-F1
#
_cell.length_a   1.000
_cell.length_b   1.000
_cell.length_c   1.000
_cell.angle_alpha   90.00
_cell.angle_beta   90.00
_cell.angle_gamma   90.00
#
_symmetry.space_group_name_H-M   'P 1'
#
loop_
_entity.id
_entity.type
_entity.pdbx_description
1 polymer ?
#
loop_
_entity_poly.entity_id
_entity_poly.type
_entity_poly.pdbx_seq_one_letter_code
_entity_poly.pdbx_strand_id
1 'polypeptide(L)'
;MRRGLPVASEARERVAHVAHDEPFGAALRADPEAARLFLRLCVDAAETPQLGRTVIDELREVGLLLAMLPEFSPVVGRVHHDVYHVYTVDVHSVAALDRLKGLVRGEQAGQFPLACRLAAEEIEPAVLHLATLLHDVGKALGGHDHARRGAAMAHPIGARLGLSPEQTGRVAQLIQMHLAMYHVATRRDLDDPTTLDEFCRDLSGREQLRELYLLTVADISTTSPTALTAWKAKLLDDLYLAADARLAGSTGRDDEARADLARAEAKALAGDSGFARSFVDSMPARYVLAWPPADVAAHAEVARQASLAGVACGVHPGPAPGLTGVSVAADDRPGLLAGIAAALAASRLEVHGAQILSHPLADGRMQAVDLFWVRGPATDRPERLRETVAGHPEQVDRLHAPVGQRVRQDLGAVDLE
;
A
#
# COMPACT_ATOMS: atom_id res chain seq x y z
N MET A 1 30.60 -12.71 13.60
CA MET A 1 29.72 -11.59 14.03
C MET A 1 30.36 -10.74 15.12
N ARG A 2 30.25 -11.08 16.42
CA ARG A 2 30.72 -10.20 17.53
C ARG A 2 32.18 -9.74 17.46
N ARG A 3 33.07 -10.54 16.89
CA ARG A 3 34.50 -10.23 16.76
C ARG A 3 34.90 -9.69 15.38
N GLY A 4 33.95 -9.59 14.44
CA GLY A 4 34.24 -9.16 13.07
C GLY A 4 35.27 -10.04 12.33
N LEU A 5 35.41 -11.31 12.73
CA LEU A 5 36.36 -12.25 12.12
C LEU A 5 35.65 -13.20 11.15
N PRO A 6 36.32 -13.61 10.05
CA PRO A 6 35.80 -14.65 9.17
C PRO A 6 35.75 -16.00 9.89
N VAL A 7 34.87 -16.88 9.42
CA VAL A 7 34.84 -18.29 9.85
C VAL A 7 35.90 -19.03 9.04
N ALA A 8 36.81 -19.76 9.70
CA ALA A 8 37.81 -20.56 9.01
C ALA A 8 37.15 -21.67 8.18
N SER A 9 37.66 -21.94 6.98
CA SER A 9 37.10 -22.95 6.06
C SER A 9 37.01 -24.34 6.71
N GLU A 10 38.04 -24.75 7.46
CA GLU A 10 38.05 -26.02 8.19
C GLU A 10 36.92 -26.10 9.24
N ALA A 11 36.66 -25.00 9.96
CA ALA A 11 35.57 -24.95 10.92
C ALA A 11 34.21 -25.07 10.21
N ARG A 12 34.07 -24.41 9.05
CA ARG A 12 32.87 -24.46 8.21
C ARG A 12 32.59 -25.88 7.71
N GLU A 13 33.61 -26.58 7.21
CA GLU A 13 33.51 -27.97 6.75
C GLU A 13 33.13 -28.93 7.89
N ARG A 14 33.74 -28.77 9.08
CA ARG A 14 33.39 -29.59 10.24
C ARG A 14 31.95 -29.37 10.69
N VAL A 15 31.47 -28.12 10.69
CA VAL A 15 30.07 -27.81 10.98
C VAL A 15 29.15 -28.45 9.94
N ALA A 16 29.44 -28.29 8.65
CA ALA A 16 28.65 -28.88 7.58
C ALA A 16 28.56 -30.41 7.69
N HIS A 17 29.67 -31.07 8.03
CA HIS A 17 29.70 -32.52 8.22
C HIS A 17 28.76 -32.99 9.33
N VAL A 18 28.76 -32.34 10.50
CA VAL A 18 27.92 -32.74 11.64
C VAL A 18 26.48 -32.27 11.52
N ALA A 19 26.21 -31.18 10.79
CA ALA A 19 24.86 -30.63 10.65
C ALA A 19 23.88 -31.58 9.94
N HIS A 20 24.39 -32.55 9.16
CA HIS A 20 23.60 -33.58 8.50
C HIS A 20 23.34 -34.81 9.38
N ASP A 21 23.94 -34.90 10.57
CA ASP A 21 23.74 -36.01 11.50
C ASP A 21 22.50 -35.78 12.37
N GLU A 22 21.51 -36.67 12.28
CA GLU A 22 20.23 -36.50 13.00
C GLU A 22 20.37 -36.49 14.53
N PRO A 23 21.21 -37.34 15.17
CA PRO A 23 21.54 -37.19 16.58
C PRO A 23 22.05 -35.81 16.97
N PHE A 24 22.93 -35.21 16.15
CA PHE A 24 23.40 -33.84 16.36
C PHE A 24 22.26 -32.82 16.21
N GLY A 25 21.47 -32.92 15.14
CA GLY A 25 20.32 -32.05 14.91
C GLY A 25 19.29 -32.12 16.04
N ALA A 26 18.99 -33.32 16.54
CA ALA A 26 18.09 -33.53 17.66
C ALA A 26 18.64 -32.91 18.96
N ALA A 27 19.94 -33.10 19.26
CA ALA A 27 20.59 -32.48 20.40
C ALA A 27 20.57 -30.93 20.30
N LEU A 28 20.85 -30.39 19.11
CA LEU A 28 20.83 -28.96 18.84
C LEU A 28 19.43 -28.36 19.06
N ARG A 29 18.38 -29.04 18.59
CA ARG A 29 16.98 -28.63 18.77
C ARG A 29 16.49 -28.74 20.21
N ALA A 30 17.10 -29.62 21.01
CA ALA A 30 16.77 -29.80 22.42
C ALA A 30 17.50 -28.80 23.34
N ASP A 31 18.53 -28.11 22.86
CA ASP A 31 19.31 -27.14 23.62
C ASP A 31 18.65 -25.73 23.59
N PRO A 32 18.17 -25.21 24.73
CA PRO A 32 17.57 -23.87 24.79
C PRO A 32 18.53 -22.74 24.40
N GLU A 33 19.84 -22.91 24.62
CA GLU A 33 20.83 -21.93 24.20
C GLU A 33 20.97 -21.91 22.68
N ALA A 34 20.96 -23.07 22.02
CA ALA A 34 20.96 -23.16 20.56
C ALA A 34 19.71 -22.50 19.95
N ALA A 35 18.53 -22.77 20.51
CA ALA A 35 17.28 -22.10 20.12
C ALA A 35 17.37 -20.57 20.23
N ARG A 36 17.84 -20.07 21.38
CA ARG A 36 18.02 -18.64 21.64
C ARG A 36 19.05 -18.00 20.69
N LEU A 37 20.16 -18.70 20.42
CA LEU A 37 21.18 -18.25 19.48
C LEU A 37 20.64 -18.19 18.06
N PHE A 38 19.94 -19.23 17.60
CA PHE A 38 19.33 -19.27 16.28
C PHE A 38 18.34 -18.12 16.08
N LEU A 39 17.42 -17.90 17.03
CA LEU A 39 16.45 -16.80 16.95
C LEU A 39 17.16 -15.44 16.94
N ARG A 40 18.22 -15.27 17.74
CA ARG A 40 19.05 -14.06 17.70
C ARG A 40 19.68 -13.85 16.34
N LEU A 41 20.19 -14.90 15.69
CA LEU A 41 20.76 -14.81 14.34
C LEU A 41 19.70 -14.47 13.29
N CYS A 42 18.47 -14.97 13.45
CA CYS A 42 17.33 -14.61 12.59
C CYS A 42 16.98 -13.12 12.72
N VAL A 43 17.05 -12.55 13.92
CA VAL A 43 16.69 -11.14 14.19
C VAL A 43 17.84 -10.16 13.93
N ASP A 44 19.09 -10.61 14.09
CA ASP A 44 20.25 -9.73 13.93
C ASP A 44 20.34 -9.19 12.50
N ALA A 45 20.04 -7.91 12.35
CA ALA A 45 20.07 -7.20 11.08
C ALA A 45 21.44 -6.60 10.77
N ALA A 46 22.44 -6.73 11.65
CA ALA A 46 23.77 -6.19 11.41
C ALA A 46 24.42 -6.85 10.19
N GLU A 47 25.11 -6.04 9.39
CA GLU A 47 25.92 -6.57 8.29
C GLU A 47 27.07 -7.43 8.84
N THR A 48 27.43 -8.44 8.05
CA THR A 48 28.59 -9.30 8.31
C THR A 48 29.48 -9.38 7.08
N PRO A 49 30.12 -8.27 6.66
CA PRO A 49 30.87 -8.21 5.41
C PRO A 49 31.96 -9.30 5.31
N GLN A 50 32.48 -9.76 6.45
CA GLN A 50 33.53 -10.78 6.53
C GLN A 50 33.06 -12.19 6.14
N LEU A 51 31.75 -12.44 6.06
CA LEU A 51 31.20 -13.72 5.58
C LEU A 51 31.03 -13.72 4.04
N GLY A 52 31.02 -12.56 3.39
CA GLY A 52 30.72 -12.43 1.96
C GLY A 52 29.27 -12.79 1.58
N ARG A 53 28.41 -13.05 2.58
CA ARG A 53 26.98 -13.40 2.49
C ARG A 53 26.30 -13.08 3.82
N THR A 54 24.98 -13.22 3.89
CA THR A 54 24.26 -13.03 5.15
C THR A 54 24.45 -14.22 6.09
N VAL A 55 24.16 -14.03 7.38
CA VAL A 55 24.32 -15.12 8.36
C VAL A 55 23.31 -16.23 8.16
N ILE A 56 22.11 -15.91 7.69
CA ILE A 56 21.09 -16.92 7.42
C ILE A 56 21.48 -17.73 6.19
N ASP A 57 22.03 -17.07 5.15
CA ASP A 57 22.62 -17.74 4.00
C ASP A 57 23.74 -18.70 4.44
N GLU A 58 24.63 -18.25 5.32
CA GLU A 58 25.69 -19.11 5.87
C GLU A 58 25.13 -20.31 6.64
N LEU A 59 24.12 -20.11 7.51
CA LEU A 59 23.46 -21.20 8.23
C LEU A 59 22.80 -22.22 7.29
N ARG A 60 22.19 -21.77 6.17
CA ARG A 60 21.64 -22.65 5.15
C ARG A 60 22.73 -23.49 4.51
N GLU A 61 23.82 -22.85 4.13
CA GLU A 61 24.91 -23.47 3.36
C GLU A 61 25.69 -24.50 4.15
N VAL A 62 25.86 -24.28 5.46
CA VAL A 62 26.47 -25.27 6.35
C VAL A 62 25.45 -26.27 6.92
N GLY A 63 24.20 -26.25 6.47
CA GLY A 63 23.15 -27.19 6.90
C GLY A 63 22.53 -26.94 8.28
N LEU A 64 23.02 -25.94 9.04
CA LEU A 64 22.50 -25.62 10.38
C LEU A 64 21.05 -25.11 10.37
N LEU A 65 20.62 -24.45 9.28
CA LEU A 65 19.22 -24.06 9.12
C LEU A 65 18.31 -25.28 9.16
N LEU A 66 18.66 -26.33 8.40
CA LEU A 66 17.89 -27.57 8.33
C LEU A 66 17.97 -28.37 9.63
N ALA A 67 19.15 -28.39 10.27
CA ALA A 67 19.32 -29.04 11.57
C ALA A 67 18.39 -28.44 12.65
N MET A 68 18.23 -27.10 12.64
CA MET A 68 17.32 -26.38 13.55
C MET A 68 15.84 -26.45 13.14
N LEU A 69 15.55 -26.43 11.84
CA LEU A 69 14.21 -26.39 11.27
C LEU A 69 14.03 -27.56 10.26
N PRO A 70 13.86 -28.81 10.73
CA PRO A 70 13.69 -29.97 9.86
C PRO A 70 12.46 -29.85 8.93
N GLU A 71 11.50 -28.99 9.28
CA GLU A 71 10.35 -28.62 8.47
C GLU A 71 10.73 -28.01 7.11
N PHE A 72 11.94 -27.47 6.97
CA PHE A 72 12.46 -27.02 5.68
C PHE A 72 12.84 -28.16 4.74
N SER A 73 13.12 -29.37 5.26
CA SER A 73 13.62 -30.51 4.46
C SER A 73 12.87 -30.73 3.14
N PRO A 74 11.52 -30.72 3.11
CA PRO A 74 10.79 -31.01 1.87
C PRO A 74 10.59 -29.79 0.95
N VAL A 75 11.02 -28.60 1.37
CA VAL A 75 11.07 -27.38 0.53
C VAL A 75 12.48 -27.06 0.01
N VAL A 76 13.53 -27.71 0.53
CA VAL A 76 14.90 -27.59 -0.01
C VAL A 76 14.95 -28.10 -1.44
N GLY A 77 15.51 -27.30 -2.36
CA GLY A 77 15.68 -27.68 -3.77
C GLY A 77 14.37 -27.74 -4.58
N ARG A 78 13.24 -27.37 -3.97
CA ARG A 78 11.92 -27.38 -4.64
C ARG A 78 11.73 -26.09 -5.43
N VAL A 79 11.55 -26.22 -6.74
CA VAL A 79 11.18 -25.10 -7.62
C VAL A 79 9.73 -24.69 -7.34
N HIS A 80 9.46 -23.38 -7.25
CA HIS A 80 8.09 -22.88 -7.17
C HIS A 80 7.32 -23.15 -8.48
N HIS A 81 6.09 -23.65 -8.39
CA HIS A 81 5.23 -23.90 -9.55
C HIS A 81 4.53 -22.63 -10.09
N ASP A 82 5.25 -21.52 -10.23
CA ASP A 82 4.76 -20.29 -10.87
C ASP A 82 5.84 -19.72 -11.82
N VAL A 83 5.42 -19.17 -12.95
CA VAL A 83 6.23 -18.86 -14.16
C VAL A 83 7.33 -17.81 -13.89
N TYR A 84 7.30 -17.15 -12.73
CA TYR A 84 8.13 -16.00 -12.40
C TYR A 84 9.13 -16.22 -11.26
N HIS A 85 9.21 -17.41 -10.65
CA HIS A 85 10.14 -17.63 -9.54
C HIS A 85 11.52 -18.08 -10.03
N VAL A 86 12.56 -17.35 -9.60
CA VAL A 86 13.96 -17.64 -9.93
C VAL A 86 14.65 -18.55 -8.91
N TYR A 87 14.07 -18.67 -7.70
CA TYR A 87 14.65 -19.39 -6.57
C TYR A 87 13.89 -20.67 -6.22
N THR A 88 14.58 -21.62 -5.58
CA THR A 88 13.90 -22.69 -4.82
C THR A 88 13.29 -22.09 -3.54
N VAL A 89 12.30 -22.77 -2.97
CA VAL A 89 11.53 -22.23 -1.82
C VAL A 89 12.44 -21.88 -0.64
N ASP A 90 13.43 -22.72 -0.32
CA ASP A 90 14.39 -22.47 0.75
C ASP A 90 15.28 -21.24 0.48
N VAL A 91 15.76 -21.07 -0.76
CA VAL A 91 16.57 -19.91 -1.16
C VAL A 91 15.73 -18.64 -1.12
N HIS A 92 14.47 -18.70 -1.57
CA HIS A 92 13.52 -17.59 -1.52
C HIS A 92 13.23 -17.17 -0.07
N SER A 93 12.93 -18.12 0.82
CA SER A 93 12.72 -17.85 2.26
C SER A 93 13.91 -17.11 2.90
N VAL A 94 15.14 -17.52 2.59
CA VAL A 94 16.34 -16.84 3.10
C VAL A 94 16.49 -15.45 2.47
N ALA A 95 16.28 -15.32 1.16
CA ALA A 95 16.35 -14.03 0.47
C ALA A 95 15.30 -13.04 0.97
N ALA A 96 14.08 -13.49 1.27
CA ALA A 96 13.01 -12.69 1.87
C ALA A 96 13.40 -12.19 3.26
N LEU A 97 13.97 -13.06 4.11
CA LEU A 97 14.46 -12.65 5.42
C LEU A 97 15.61 -11.63 5.31
N ASP A 98 16.53 -11.84 4.39
CA ASP A 98 17.65 -10.90 4.15
C ASP A 98 17.16 -9.55 3.63
N ARG A 99 16.15 -9.56 2.75
CA ARG A 99 15.47 -8.35 2.28
C ARG A 99 14.83 -7.59 3.43
N LEU A 100 14.10 -8.28 4.32
CA LEU A 100 13.51 -7.67 5.50
C LEU A 100 14.59 -7.00 6.37
N LYS A 101 15.70 -7.70 6.64
CA LYS A 101 16.82 -7.11 7.38
C LYS A 101 17.37 -5.87 6.68
N GLY A 102 17.45 -5.87 5.34
CA GLY A 102 17.83 -4.70 4.55
C GLY A 102 16.88 -3.52 4.67
N LEU A 103 15.57 -3.78 4.81
CA LEU A 103 14.58 -2.75 5.13
C LEU A 103 14.87 -2.13 6.50
N VAL A 104 15.15 -2.95 7.53
CA VAL A 104 15.52 -2.49 8.88
C VAL A 104 16.78 -1.61 8.87
N ARG A 105 17.76 -1.94 8.02
CA ARG A 105 18.97 -1.13 7.83
C ARG A 105 18.77 0.14 6.98
N GLY A 106 17.60 0.29 6.35
CA GLY A 106 17.32 1.43 5.47
C GLY A 106 17.95 1.36 4.08
N GLU A 107 18.53 0.23 3.68
CA GLU A 107 19.29 0.08 2.42
C GLU A 107 18.43 0.30 1.17
N GLN A 108 17.13 0.07 1.29
CA GLN A 108 16.17 0.16 0.19
C GLN A 108 15.30 1.42 0.26
N ALA A 109 15.70 2.43 1.04
CA ALA A 109 14.89 3.64 1.23
C ALA A 109 14.58 4.40 -0.06
N GLY A 110 15.45 4.28 -1.09
CA GLY A 110 15.19 4.85 -2.41
C GLY A 110 14.05 4.18 -3.19
N GLN A 111 13.80 2.89 -2.95
CA GLN A 111 12.76 2.12 -3.64
C GLN A 111 11.51 1.90 -2.77
N PHE A 112 11.70 1.65 -1.47
CA PHE A 112 10.64 1.34 -0.50
C PHE A 112 10.75 2.24 0.75
N PRO A 113 10.54 3.57 0.61
CA PRO A 113 10.73 4.51 1.70
C PRO A 113 9.77 4.27 2.89
N LEU A 114 8.52 3.89 2.62
CA LEU A 114 7.56 3.58 3.69
C LEU A 114 7.98 2.32 4.45
N ALA A 115 8.34 1.24 3.75
CA ALA A 115 8.81 0.00 4.36
C ALA A 115 10.06 0.19 5.23
N CYS A 116 11.05 0.96 4.78
CA CYS A 116 12.22 1.25 5.62
C CYS A 116 11.87 2.02 6.90
N ARG A 117 10.96 3.00 6.83
CA ARG A 117 10.50 3.72 8.04
C ARG A 117 9.78 2.78 9.00
N LEU A 118 8.82 2.01 8.49
CA LEU A 118 8.04 1.09 9.31
C LEU A 118 8.89 -0.02 9.93
N ALA A 119 9.87 -0.55 9.19
CA ALA A 119 10.80 -1.56 9.71
C ALA A 119 11.65 -1.04 10.89
N ALA A 120 11.95 0.25 10.93
CA ALA A 120 12.67 0.88 12.04
C ALA A 120 11.79 1.05 13.30
N GLU A 121 10.47 1.01 13.16
CA GLU A 121 9.48 1.12 14.25
C GLU A 121 9.00 -0.24 14.78
N GLU A 122 9.56 -1.35 14.27
CA GLU A 122 9.14 -2.70 14.63
C GLU A 122 9.49 -3.03 16.09
N ILE A 123 8.52 -3.56 16.84
CA ILE A 123 8.60 -3.73 18.29
C ILE A 123 8.92 -5.19 18.64
N GLU A 124 8.48 -6.15 17.82
CA GLU A 124 8.67 -7.59 18.05
C GLU A 124 9.42 -8.26 16.88
N PRO A 125 10.71 -7.96 16.65
CA PRO A 125 11.45 -8.47 15.50
C PRO A 125 11.44 -9.99 15.35
N ALA A 126 11.42 -10.74 16.46
CA ALA A 126 11.42 -12.20 16.44
C ALA A 126 10.20 -12.79 15.73
N VAL A 127 9.02 -12.19 15.92
CA VAL A 127 7.76 -12.63 15.30
C VAL A 127 7.83 -12.42 13.79
N LEU A 128 8.11 -11.20 13.35
CA LEU A 128 8.17 -10.84 11.93
C LEU A 128 9.27 -11.60 11.17
N HIS A 129 10.48 -11.71 11.74
CA HIS A 129 11.60 -12.39 11.07
C HIS A 129 11.35 -13.89 10.94
N LEU A 130 10.78 -14.52 11.96
CA LEU A 130 10.45 -15.95 11.89
C LEU A 130 9.29 -16.21 10.92
N ALA A 131 8.24 -15.38 10.93
CA ALA A 131 7.15 -15.47 9.97
C ALA A 131 7.66 -15.31 8.54
N THR A 132 8.59 -14.38 8.30
CA THR A 132 9.22 -14.17 6.99
C THR A 132 10.02 -15.38 6.53
N LEU A 133 10.80 -15.99 7.42
CA LEU A 133 11.53 -17.21 7.10
C LEU A 133 10.57 -18.36 6.74
N LEU A 134 9.47 -18.49 7.48
CA LEU A 134 8.56 -19.63 7.41
C LEU A 134 7.37 -19.48 6.44
N HIS A 135 7.15 -18.32 5.82
CA HIS A 135 5.92 -17.99 5.09
C HIS A 135 5.49 -19.07 4.08
N ASP A 136 6.47 -19.72 3.44
CA ASP A 136 6.25 -20.72 2.40
C ASP A 136 6.58 -22.16 2.79
N VAL A 137 6.88 -22.44 4.06
CA VAL A 137 7.30 -23.79 4.53
C VAL A 137 6.25 -24.87 4.22
N GLY A 138 4.97 -24.49 4.12
CA GLY A 138 3.86 -25.38 3.79
C GLY A 138 3.80 -25.85 2.33
N LYS A 139 4.57 -25.27 1.40
CA LYS A 139 4.53 -25.60 -0.05
C LYS A 139 4.95 -27.05 -0.35
N ALA A 140 5.73 -27.65 0.55
CA ALA A 140 6.18 -29.04 0.48
C ALA A 140 5.05 -30.08 0.35
N LEU A 141 3.92 -29.82 1.01
CA LEU A 141 2.91 -30.84 1.30
C LEU A 141 1.84 -31.01 0.20
N GLY A 142 1.89 -30.26 -0.91
CA GLY A 142 0.98 -30.37 -2.07
C GLY A 142 -0.48 -29.91 -1.87
N GLY A 143 -1.16 -29.40 -2.90
CA GLY A 143 -2.54 -28.88 -2.79
C GLY A 143 -2.65 -27.36 -2.56
N HIS A 144 -3.89 -26.85 -2.52
CA HIS A 144 -4.20 -25.43 -2.79
C HIS A 144 -3.98 -24.43 -1.64
N ASP A 145 -3.68 -24.87 -0.41
CA ASP A 145 -3.60 -23.97 0.76
C ASP A 145 -2.31 -24.22 1.57
N HIS A 146 -1.16 -23.73 1.07
CA HIS A 146 0.12 -23.85 1.77
C HIS A 146 0.23 -22.92 2.99
N ALA A 147 -0.43 -21.76 2.95
CA ALA A 147 -0.40 -20.77 4.03
C ALA A 147 -0.96 -21.37 5.33
N ARG A 148 -2.13 -22.02 5.28
CA ARG A 148 -2.72 -22.68 6.47
C ARG A 148 -1.86 -23.81 7.02
N ARG A 149 -1.18 -24.57 6.15
CA ARG A 149 -0.27 -25.64 6.57
C ARG A 149 1.00 -25.09 7.21
N GLY A 150 1.59 -24.05 6.61
CA GLY A 150 2.73 -23.35 7.20
C GLY A 150 2.39 -22.77 8.57
N ALA A 151 1.19 -22.18 8.72
CA ALA A 151 0.69 -21.69 10.00
C ALA A 151 0.59 -22.80 11.06
N ALA A 152 0.07 -23.98 10.70
CA ALA A 152 0.03 -25.13 11.61
C ALA A 152 1.43 -25.60 12.04
N MET A 153 2.41 -25.51 11.14
CA MET A 153 3.82 -25.87 11.42
C MET A 153 4.51 -24.85 12.33
N ALA A 154 4.05 -23.60 12.37
CA ALA A 154 4.64 -22.55 13.20
C ALA A 154 4.52 -22.84 14.70
N HIS A 155 3.48 -23.55 15.15
CA HIS A 155 3.28 -23.87 16.56
C HIS A 155 4.41 -24.70 17.19
N PRO A 156 4.73 -25.91 16.68
CA PRO A 156 5.85 -26.69 17.21
C PRO A 156 7.20 -26.00 16.99
N ILE A 157 7.37 -25.23 15.91
CA ILE A 157 8.61 -24.46 15.67
C ILE A 157 8.77 -23.35 16.72
N GLY A 158 7.73 -22.57 16.99
CA GLY A 158 7.78 -21.47 17.94
C GLY A 158 8.08 -21.95 19.37
N ALA A 159 7.42 -23.03 19.79
CA ALA A 159 7.70 -23.67 21.07
C ALA A 159 9.16 -24.15 21.16
N ARG A 160 9.69 -24.77 20.10
CA ARG A 160 11.08 -25.23 20.03
C ARG A 160 12.09 -24.08 20.09
N LEU A 161 11.75 -22.93 19.52
CA LEU A 161 12.59 -21.73 19.53
C LEU A 161 12.42 -20.87 20.80
N GLY A 162 11.56 -21.28 21.74
CA GLY A 162 11.34 -20.59 23.00
C GLY A 162 10.45 -19.34 22.90
N LEU A 163 9.65 -19.21 21.84
CA LEU A 163 8.64 -18.16 21.72
C LEU A 163 7.47 -18.41 22.67
N SER A 164 6.85 -17.34 23.17
CA SER A 164 5.62 -17.47 23.95
C SER A 164 4.46 -18.01 23.08
N PRO A 165 3.40 -18.57 23.68
CA PRO A 165 2.20 -18.98 22.93
C PRO A 165 1.58 -17.83 22.11
N GLU A 166 1.63 -16.61 22.65
CA GLU A 166 1.15 -15.40 21.98
C GLU A 166 2.01 -15.04 20.76
N GLN A 167 3.34 -14.98 20.92
CA GLN A 167 4.26 -14.74 19.81
C GLN A 167 4.15 -15.81 18.73
N THR A 168 4.02 -17.07 19.15
CA THR A 168 3.83 -18.22 18.23
C THR A 168 2.52 -18.10 17.46
N GLY A 169 1.44 -17.68 18.12
CA GLY A 169 0.15 -17.41 17.48
C GLY A 169 0.24 -16.30 16.43
N ARG A 170 0.96 -15.21 16.74
CA ARG A 170 1.21 -14.12 15.78
C ARG A 170 2.02 -14.58 14.56
N VAL A 171 3.09 -15.37 14.78
CA VAL A 171 3.87 -15.98 13.67
C VAL A 171 2.96 -16.82 12.78
N ALA A 172 2.13 -17.69 13.37
CA ALA A 172 1.20 -18.54 12.62
C ALA A 172 0.19 -17.70 11.81
N GLN A 173 -0.36 -16.64 12.40
CA GLN A 173 -1.33 -15.76 11.72
C GLN A 173 -0.68 -15.00 10.55
N LEU A 174 0.53 -14.48 10.70
CA LEU A 174 1.27 -13.84 9.62
C LEU A 174 1.54 -14.82 8.45
N ILE A 175 1.96 -16.05 8.75
CA ILE A 175 2.15 -17.09 7.74
C ILE A 175 0.82 -17.43 7.06
N GLN A 176 -0.29 -17.49 7.79
CA GLN A 176 -1.60 -17.74 7.20
C GLN A 176 -2.04 -16.61 6.27
N MET A 177 -1.71 -15.36 6.61
CA MET A 177 -2.15 -14.15 5.91
C MET A 177 -1.16 -13.64 4.86
N HIS A 178 0.02 -14.26 4.67
CA HIS A 178 1.12 -13.66 3.88
C HIS A 178 0.76 -13.30 2.42
N LEU A 179 -0.25 -13.93 1.82
CA LEU A 179 -0.75 -13.58 0.48
C LEU A 179 -1.88 -12.54 0.47
N ALA A 180 -2.53 -12.31 1.61
CA ALA A 180 -3.75 -11.52 1.72
C ALA A 180 -3.53 -10.08 1.26
N MET A 181 -2.49 -9.42 1.77
CA MET A 181 -2.22 -8.02 1.45
C MET A 181 -1.90 -7.81 -0.03
N TYR A 182 -1.05 -8.66 -0.61
CA TYR A 182 -0.74 -8.60 -2.04
C TYR A 182 -1.99 -8.83 -2.92
N HIS A 183 -2.84 -9.80 -2.54
CA HIS A 183 -4.08 -10.06 -3.27
C HIS A 183 -5.07 -8.91 -3.18
N VAL A 184 -5.28 -8.31 -2.00
CA VAL A 184 -6.17 -7.15 -1.84
C VAL A 184 -5.63 -5.98 -2.65
N ALA A 185 -4.37 -5.62 -2.48
CA ALA A 185 -3.76 -4.48 -3.15
C ALA A 185 -3.79 -4.56 -4.69
N THR A 186 -3.69 -5.77 -5.27
CA THR A 186 -3.56 -5.93 -6.72
C THR A 186 -4.82 -6.41 -7.45
N ARG A 187 -5.85 -6.87 -6.72
CA ARG A 187 -7.05 -7.48 -7.33
C ARG A 187 -8.36 -6.86 -6.87
N ARG A 188 -8.35 -6.00 -5.86
CA ARG A 188 -9.56 -5.34 -5.35
C ARG A 188 -9.48 -3.84 -5.57
N ASP A 189 -10.63 -3.20 -5.52
CA ASP A 189 -10.74 -1.75 -5.51
C ASP A 189 -10.43 -1.25 -4.10
N LEU A 190 -9.39 -0.42 -3.97
CA LEU A 190 -8.97 0.14 -2.68
C LEU A 190 -9.85 1.32 -2.25
N ASP A 191 -10.63 1.89 -3.18
CA ASP A 191 -11.57 2.98 -2.90
C ASP A 191 -12.91 2.47 -2.35
N ASP A 192 -13.19 1.16 -2.46
CA ASP A 192 -14.36 0.51 -1.88
C ASP A 192 -14.19 0.30 -0.36
N PRO A 193 -15.01 0.97 0.49
CA PRO A 193 -14.92 0.84 1.94
C PRO A 193 -15.16 -0.58 2.44
N THR A 194 -15.93 -1.39 1.71
CA THR A 194 -16.22 -2.76 2.14
C THR A 194 -15.01 -3.68 2.00
N THR A 195 -14.23 -3.52 0.93
CA THR A 195 -12.94 -4.20 0.76
C THR A 195 -11.98 -3.86 1.91
N LEU A 196 -11.90 -2.58 2.30
CA LEU A 196 -11.02 -2.15 3.39
C LEU A 196 -11.49 -2.70 4.75
N ASP A 197 -12.80 -2.71 5.00
CA ASP A 197 -13.40 -3.26 6.22
C ASP A 197 -13.18 -4.78 6.32
N GLU A 198 -13.30 -5.52 5.21
CA GLU A 198 -13.00 -6.94 5.16
C GLU A 198 -11.53 -7.21 5.46
N PHE A 199 -10.61 -6.47 4.85
CA PHE A 199 -9.18 -6.63 5.09
C PHE A 199 -8.80 -6.31 6.54
N CYS A 200 -9.33 -5.22 7.10
CA CYS A 200 -9.06 -4.83 8.48
C CYS A 200 -9.68 -5.78 9.52
N ARG A 201 -10.78 -6.47 9.18
CA ARG A 201 -11.46 -7.41 10.10
C ARG A 201 -10.58 -8.59 10.51
N ASP A 202 -9.75 -9.07 9.59
CA ASP A 202 -8.87 -10.21 9.81
C ASP A 202 -7.56 -9.83 10.54
N LEU A 203 -7.33 -8.53 10.75
CA LEU A 203 -6.16 -7.99 11.45
C LEU A 203 -6.45 -7.76 12.94
N SER A 204 -5.52 -8.16 13.79
CA SER A 204 -5.60 -7.95 15.25
C SER A 204 -5.23 -6.53 15.68
N GLY A 205 -4.71 -5.69 14.78
CA GLY A 205 -4.38 -4.29 15.05
C GLY A 205 -3.31 -3.72 14.13
N ARG A 206 -2.86 -2.49 14.43
CA ARG A 206 -1.86 -1.75 13.64
C ARG A 206 -0.49 -2.42 13.59
N GLU A 207 -0.10 -3.08 14.68
CA GLU A 207 1.16 -3.84 14.74
C GLU A 207 1.17 -4.99 13.72
N GLN A 208 0.13 -5.80 13.70
CA GLN A 208 0.00 -6.89 12.73
C GLN A 208 -0.13 -6.39 11.29
N LEU A 209 -0.80 -5.25 11.07
CA LEU A 209 -0.84 -4.61 9.76
C LEU A 209 0.58 -4.25 9.28
N ARG A 210 1.40 -3.67 10.16
CA ARG A 210 2.81 -3.32 9.88
C ARG A 210 3.62 -4.57 9.56
N GLU A 211 3.52 -5.61 10.38
CA GLU A 211 4.22 -6.87 10.17
C GLU A 211 3.82 -7.51 8.82
N LEU A 212 2.53 -7.57 8.50
CA LEU A 212 2.03 -8.14 7.26
C LEU A 212 2.50 -7.35 6.03
N TYR A 213 2.52 -6.01 6.12
CA TYR A 213 3.06 -5.16 5.06
C TYR A 213 4.55 -5.39 4.82
N LEU A 214 5.36 -5.39 5.89
CA LEU A 214 6.80 -5.63 5.79
C LEU A 214 7.11 -7.02 5.25
N LEU A 215 6.40 -8.05 5.71
CA LEU A 215 6.48 -9.41 5.19
C LEU A 215 6.17 -9.44 3.68
N THR A 216 5.09 -8.78 3.27
CA THR A 216 4.63 -8.75 1.87
C THR A 216 5.64 -8.04 0.96
N VAL A 217 6.18 -6.89 1.38
CA VAL A 217 7.21 -6.18 0.61
C VAL A 217 8.48 -7.02 0.51
N ALA A 218 8.90 -7.66 1.59
CA ALA A 218 10.08 -8.52 1.61
C ALA A 218 9.94 -9.72 0.68
N ASP A 219 8.82 -10.46 0.78
CA ASP A 219 8.50 -11.62 -0.05
C ASP A 219 8.42 -11.26 -1.54
N ILE A 220 7.51 -10.35 -1.91
CA ILE A 220 7.24 -10.09 -3.33
C ILE A 220 8.47 -9.48 -4.03
N SER A 221 9.27 -8.66 -3.34
CA SER A 221 10.49 -8.08 -3.93
C SER A 221 11.63 -9.08 -4.13
N THR A 222 11.58 -10.27 -3.52
CA THR A 222 12.60 -11.32 -3.69
C THR A 222 12.19 -12.44 -4.65
N THR A 223 10.92 -12.49 -5.07
CA THR A 223 10.45 -13.49 -6.03
C THR A 223 11.07 -13.34 -7.43
N SER A 224 11.13 -12.12 -7.97
CA SER A 224 11.84 -11.77 -9.22
C SER A 224 12.08 -10.25 -9.35
N PRO A 225 13.01 -9.80 -10.22
CA PRO A 225 13.29 -8.37 -10.41
C PRO A 225 12.08 -7.54 -10.87
N THR A 226 11.09 -8.17 -11.52
CA THR A 226 9.89 -7.50 -12.04
C THR A 226 8.64 -7.77 -11.20
N ALA A 227 8.73 -8.56 -10.13
CA ALA A 227 7.57 -8.94 -9.34
C ALA A 227 6.95 -7.74 -8.62
N LEU A 228 7.79 -6.93 -7.95
CA LEU A 228 7.38 -5.71 -7.26
C LEU A 228 7.78 -4.45 -8.04
N THR A 229 6.95 -4.08 -9.02
CA THR A 229 7.12 -2.82 -9.76
C THR A 229 6.79 -1.61 -8.89
N ALA A 230 7.24 -0.41 -9.29
CA ALA A 230 6.92 0.83 -8.58
C ALA A 230 5.40 1.05 -8.41
N TRP A 231 4.62 0.70 -9.43
CA TRP A 231 3.15 0.72 -9.37
C TRP A 231 2.60 -0.25 -8.31
N LYS A 232 3.08 -1.50 -8.26
CA LYS A 232 2.62 -2.46 -7.25
C LYS A 232 3.05 -2.08 -5.83
N ALA A 233 4.24 -1.49 -5.68
CA ALA A 233 4.68 -0.94 -4.41
C ALA A 233 3.75 0.20 -3.95
N LYS A 234 3.37 1.11 -4.85
CA LYS A 234 2.39 2.16 -4.57
C LYS A 234 1.04 1.60 -4.10
N LEU A 235 0.53 0.53 -4.72
CA LEU A 235 -0.72 -0.12 -4.29
C LEU A 235 -0.62 -0.72 -2.87
N LEU A 236 0.52 -1.31 -2.52
CA LEU A 236 0.76 -1.81 -1.16
C LEU A 236 0.84 -0.67 -0.14
N ASP A 237 1.51 0.43 -0.50
CA ASP A 237 1.60 1.64 0.34
C ASP A 237 0.21 2.24 0.58
N ASP A 238 -0.60 2.36 -0.48
CA ASP A 238 -1.95 2.92 -0.40
C ASP A 238 -2.87 2.05 0.47
N LEU A 239 -2.83 0.72 0.29
CA LEU A 239 -3.57 -0.20 1.15
C LEU A 239 -3.11 -0.12 2.61
N TYR A 240 -1.79 -0.08 2.85
CA TYR A 240 -1.25 0.05 4.21
C TYR A 240 -1.76 1.33 4.86
N LEU A 241 -1.62 2.49 4.21
CA LEU A 241 -2.01 3.78 4.77
C LEU A 241 -3.52 3.87 4.99
N ALA A 242 -4.33 3.35 4.07
CA ALA A 242 -5.78 3.29 4.23
C ALA A 242 -6.18 2.38 5.39
N ALA A 243 -5.59 1.18 5.50
CA ALA A 243 -5.86 0.24 6.57
C ALA A 243 -5.37 0.77 7.92
N ASP A 244 -4.22 1.44 7.96
CA ASP A 244 -3.67 2.05 9.15
C ASP A 244 -4.56 3.18 9.66
N ALA A 245 -5.04 4.04 8.75
CA ALA A 245 -6.04 5.05 9.08
C ALA A 245 -7.36 4.43 9.57
N ARG A 246 -7.81 3.33 8.94
CA ARG A 246 -9.04 2.63 9.33
C ARG A 246 -8.94 1.95 10.70
N LEU A 247 -7.80 1.32 11.00
CA LEU A 247 -7.51 0.68 12.28
C LEU A 247 -7.22 1.72 13.37
N ALA A 248 -6.56 2.84 13.02
CA ALA A 248 -6.48 4.02 13.87
C ALA A 248 -7.89 4.53 14.21
N GLY A 249 -8.83 4.46 13.26
CA GLY A 249 -10.28 4.68 13.43
C GLY A 249 -11.03 3.74 14.39
N SER A 250 -10.35 2.89 15.16
CA SER A 250 -10.84 2.41 16.47
C SER A 250 -10.76 3.47 17.58
N THR A 251 -10.32 4.69 17.24
CA THR A 251 -10.50 5.95 17.98
C THR A 251 -11.53 6.89 17.31
N GLY A 252 -12.64 6.36 16.78
CA GLY A 252 -13.65 7.15 16.03
C GLY A 252 -14.27 8.37 16.73
N ARG A 253 -13.97 8.62 18.02
CA ARG A 253 -14.33 9.86 18.72
C ARG A 253 -13.39 11.03 18.44
N ASP A 254 -12.12 10.76 18.18
CA ASP A 254 -11.11 11.81 18.01
C ASP A 254 -11.13 12.37 16.58
N ASP A 255 -11.38 11.53 15.58
CA ASP A 255 -11.47 12.00 14.18
C ASP A 255 -12.77 12.74 13.90
N GLU A 256 -13.90 12.37 14.52
CA GLU A 256 -15.13 13.13 14.41
C GLU A 256 -14.98 14.48 15.12
N ALA A 257 -14.36 14.52 16.31
CA ALA A 257 -14.06 15.77 17.00
C ALA A 257 -13.08 16.67 16.20
N ARG A 258 -12.09 16.08 15.52
CA ARG A 258 -11.18 16.81 14.63
C ARG A 258 -11.88 17.28 13.36
N ALA A 259 -12.75 16.47 12.78
CA ALA A 259 -13.56 16.84 11.63
C ALA A 259 -14.52 17.97 12.01
N ASP A 260 -15.16 17.91 13.18
CA ASP A 260 -16.01 18.97 13.71
C ASP A 260 -15.24 20.29 13.90
N LEU A 261 -14.01 20.22 14.44
CA LEU A 261 -13.14 21.38 14.58
C LEU A 261 -12.76 21.96 13.20
N ALA A 262 -12.34 21.12 12.26
CA ALA A 262 -11.98 21.54 10.91
C ALA A 262 -13.19 22.09 10.12
N ARG A 263 -14.39 21.52 10.31
CA ARG A 263 -15.65 22.05 9.77
C ARG A 263 -15.96 23.41 10.37
N ALA A 264 -15.81 23.58 11.69
CA ALA A 264 -16.05 24.86 12.36
C ALA A 264 -15.11 25.95 11.84
N GLU A 265 -13.82 25.63 11.67
CA GLU A 265 -12.82 26.55 11.14
C GLU A 265 -13.08 26.89 9.66
N ALA A 266 -13.39 25.89 8.82
CA ALA A 266 -13.71 26.11 7.41
C ALA A 266 -14.96 27.00 7.25
N LYS A 267 -16.00 26.77 8.07
CA LYS A 267 -17.20 27.63 8.11
C LYS A 267 -16.88 29.05 8.53
N ALA A 268 -15.97 29.24 9.49
CA ALA A 268 -15.55 30.57 9.91
C ALA A 268 -14.81 31.31 8.79
N LEU A 269 -13.93 30.61 8.06
CA LEU A 269 -13.17 31.17 6.94
C LEU A 269 -14.03 31.46 5.70
N ALA A 270 -15.04 30.61 5.43
CA ALA A 270 -15.97 30.81 4.31
C ALA A 270 -16.99 31.95 4.55
N GLY A 271 -17.05 32.49 5.77
CA GLY A 271 -18.01 33.51 6.18
C GLY A 271 -19.42 32.98 6.45
N ASP A 272 -20.32 33.88 6.85
CA ASP A 272 -21.71 33.55 7.23
C ASP A 272 -22.65 33.38 6.01
N SER A 273 -22.22 32.61 5.01
CA SER A 273 -23.13 32.20 3.93
C SER A 273 -23.79 30.88 4.29
N GLY A 274 -25.13 30.82 4.24
CA GLY A 274 -25.89 29.59 4.48
C GLY A 274 -25.47 28.45 3.53
N PHE A 275 -25.04 28.80 2.31
CA PHE A 275 -24.50 27.86 1.33
C PHE A 275 -23.20 27.21 1.82
N ALA A 276 -22.20 27.99 2.24
CA ALA A 276 -20.91 27.44 2.65
C ALA A 276 -21.07 26.53 3.88
N ARG A 277 -21.94 26.87 4.82
CA ARG A 277 -22.26 25.98 5.96
C ARG A 277 -22.85 24.66 5.48
N SER A 278 -23.86 24.71 4.61
CA SER A 278 -24.49 23.53 4.05
C SER A 278 -23.52 22.66 3.24
N PHE A 279 -22.62 23.30 2.48
CA PHE A 279 -21.56 22.61 1.75
C PHE A 279 -20.61 21.89 2.71
N VAL A 280 -20.05 22.62 3.67
CA VAL A 280 -19.10 22.04 4.63
C VAL A 280 -19.76 20.91 5.44
N ASP A 281 -21.04 21.02 5.79
CA ASP A 281 -21.78 19.99 6.52
C ASP A 281 -22.11 18.75 5.69
N SER A 282 -22.38 18.91 4.40
CA SER A 282 -22.73 17.79 3.52
C SER A 282 -21.50 16.98 3.07
N MET A 283 -20.30 17.56 3.17
CA MET A 283 -19.08 16.88 2.77
C MET A 283 -18.62 15.80 3.77
N PRO A 284 -18.06 14.67 3.31
CA PRO A 284 -17.57 13.61 4.20
C PRO A 284 -16.45 14.07 5.14
N ALA A 285 -16.36 13.48 6.35
CA ALA A 285 -15.30 13.81 7.33
C ALA A 285 -13.89 13.65 6.73
N ARG A 286 -13.67 12.60 5.92
CA ARG A 286 -12.41 12.37 5.20
C ARG A 286 -12.01 13.54 4.28
N TYR A 287 -12.96 14.22 3.66
CA TYR A 287 -12.68 15.37 2.79
C TYR A 287 -12.23 16.56 3.62
N VAL A 288 -12.97 16.86 4.69
CA VAL A 288 -12.64 18.01 5.56
C VAL A 288 -11.31 17.80 6.27
N LEU A 289 -10.94 16.56 6.60
CA LEU A 289 -9.65 16.21 7.19
C LEU A 289 -8.49 16.18 6.19
N ALA A 290 -8.78 15.94 4.90
CA ALA A 290 -7.75 15.87 3.85
C ALA A 290 -7.28 17.25 3.36
N TRP A 291 -8.04 18.31 3.64
CA TRP A 291 -7.79 19.64 3.12
C TRP A 291 -7.66 20.68 4.24
N PRO A 292 -6.74 21.65 4.14
CA PRO A 292 -6.71 22.81 5.02
C PRO A 292 -8.09 23.51 5.06
N PRO A 293 -8.55 24.01 6.21
CA PRO A 293 -9.85 24.68 6.33
C PRO A 293 -10.05 25.85 5.35
N ALA A 294 -8.98 26.55 4.98
CA ALA A 294 -9.01 27.61 3.98
C ALA A 294 -9.29 27.10 2.56
N ASP A 295 -8.78 25.92 2.20
CA ASP A 295 -9.03 25.30 0.89
C ASP A 295 -10.45 24.76 0.83
N VAL A 296 -10.95 24.17 1.92
CA VAL A 296 -12.37 23.76 2.04
C VAL A 296 -13.30 24.96 1.85
N ALA A 297 -12.99 26.11 2.45
CA ALA A 297 -13.74 27.34 2.25
C ALA A 297 -13.69 27.83 0.79
N ALA A 298 -12.53 27.73 0.13
CA ALA A 298 -12.38 28.08 -1.28
C ALA A 298 -13.19 27.15 -2.20
N HIS A 299 -13.23 25.84 -1.90
CA HIS A 299 -14.07 24.89 -2.64
C HIS A 299 -15.57 25.20 -2.47
N ALA A 300 -16.01 25.58 -1.27
CA ALA A 300 -17.38 26.00 -1.01
C ALA A 300 -17.78 27.22 -1.86
N GLU A 301 -16.86 28.17 -2.05
CA GLU A 301 -17.09 29.34 -2.88
C GLU A 301 -17.20 28.98 -4.37
N VAL A 302 -16.37 28.06 -4.88
CA VAL A 302 -16.47 27.56 -6.26
C VAL A 302 -17.81 26.84 -6.47
N ALA A 303 -18.23 25.99 -5.53
CA ALA A 303 -19.53 25.33 -5.55
C ALA A 303 -20.70 26.34 -5.57
N ARG A 304 -20.61 27.40 -4.76
CA ARG A 304 -21.60 28.47 -4.71
C ARG A 304 -21.70 29.21 -6.04
N GLN A 305 -20.56 29.52 -6.67
CA GLN A 305 -20.50 30.17 -7.97
C GLN A 305 -21.12 29.28 -9.06
N ALA A 306 -20.87 27.97 -9.02
CA ALA A 306 -21.47 27.02 -9.95
C ALA A 306 -23.00 26.96 -9.80
N SER A 307 -23.54 27.09 -8.59
CA SER A 307 -25.00 27.16 -8.40
C SER A 307 -25.65 28.41 -9.03
N LEU A 308 -24.86 29.46 -9.29
CA LEU A 308 -25.34 30.68 -9.94
C LEU A 308 -25.10 30.69 -11.45
N ALA A 309 -23.98 30.11 -11.90
CA ALA A 309 -23.51 30.17 -13.29
C ALA A 309 -23.63 28.84 -14.06
N GLY A 310 -24.08 27.76 -13.41
CA GLY A 310 -24.13 26.40 -13.96
C GLY A 310 -22.80 25.64 -13.85
N VAL A 311 -21.67 26.32 -14.08
CA VAL A 311 -20.32 25.80 -13.88
C VAL A 311 -19.42 26.89 -13.30
N ALA A 312 -18.50 26.51 -12.42
CA ALA A 312 -17.45 27.38 -11.93
C ALA A 312 -16.14 26.62 -11.75
N CYS A 313 -15.02 27.36 -11.75
CA CYS A 313 -13.72 26.76 -11.54
C CYS A 313 -12.84 27.61 -10.60
N GLY A 314 -12.08 26.92 -9.75
CA GLY A 314 -11.05 27.47 -8.90
C GLY A 314 -9.67 26.98 -9.33
N VAL A 315 -8.64 27.73 -8.94
CA VAL A 315 -7.24 27.35 -9.15
C VAL A 315 -6.51 27.57 -7.84
N HIS A 316 -5.73 26.58 -7.41
CA HIS A 316 -5.02 26.55 -6.14
C HIS A 316 -3.67 25.82 -6.29
N PRO A 317 -2.75 25.92 -5.32
CA PRO A 317 -1.50 25.17 -5.35
C PRO A 317 -1.73 23.65 -5.39
N GLY A 318 -0.90 22.93 -6.17
CA GLY A 318 -0.91 21.47 -6.18
C GLY A 318 -0.07 20.84 -5.07
N PRO A 319 -0.18 19.52 -4.83
CA PRO A 319 0.45 18.80 -3.72
C PRO A 319 1.97 18.59 -3.93
N ALA A 320 2.47 18.86 -5.13
CA ALA A 320 3.88 18.71 -5.47
C ALA A 320 4.35 19.89 -6.33
N PRO A 321 5.66 20.22 -6.31
CA PRO A 321 6.22 21.24 -7.19
C PRO A 321 5.89 20.98 -8.67
N GLY A 322 5.42 22.02 -9.36
CA GLY A 322 5.05 21.95 -10.78
C GLY A 322 3.71 21.25 -11.07
N LEU A 323 2.86 21.05 -10.05
CA LEU A 323 1.44 20.72 -10.22
C LEU A 323 0.58 21.88 -9.76
N THR A 324 -0.50 22.13 -10.50
CA THR A 324 -1.52 23.13 -10.17
C THR A 324 -2.83 22.41 -9.87
N GLY A 325 -3.48 22.77 -8.76
CA GLY A 325 -4.82 22.30 -8.44
C GLY A 325 -5.88 23.10 -9.20
N VAL A 326 -6.84 22.40 -9.79
CA VAL A 326 -8.01 22.97 -10.46
C VAL A 326 -9.25 22.35 -9.84
N SER A 327 -10.11 23.16 -9.25
CA SER A 327 -11.43 22.73 -8.79
C SER A 327 -12.47 23.09 -9.83
N VAL A 328 -13.40 22.18 -10.12
CA VAL A 328 -14.49 22.38 -11.07
C VAL A 328 -15.79 21.97 -10.38
N ALA A 329 -16.75 22.89 -10.30
CA ALA A 329 -18.06 22.60 -9.76
C ALA A 329 -19.15 22.79 -10.82
N ALA A 330 -20.11 21.87 -10.86
CA ALA A 330 -21.27 21.89 -11.77
C ALA A 330 -22.36 20.93 -11.26
N ASP A 331 -23.57 21.05 -11.79
CA ASP A 331 -24.63 20.07 -11.52
C ASP A 331 -24.20 18.66 -11.97
N ASP A 332 -24.28 17.68 -11.05
CA ASP A 332 -23.83 16.32 -11.30
C ASP A 332 -24.79 15.60 -12.27
N ARG A 333 -24.22 15.01 -13.32
CA ARG A 333 -24.96 14.34 -14.40
C ARG A 333 -24.05 13.37 -15.16
N PRO A 334 -24.62 12.30 -15.77
CA PRO A 334 -23.86 11.38 -16.60
C PRO A 334 -23.04 12.11 -17.67
N GLY A 335 -21.76 11.78 -17.78
CA GLY A 335 -20.85 12.37 -18.76
C GLY A 335 -20.16 13.68 -18.35
N LEU A 336 -20.50 14.26 -17.18
CA LEU A 336 -19.86 15.48 -16.67
C LEU A 336 -18.33 15.33 -16.56
N LEU A 337 -17.85 14.30 -15.87
CA LEU A 337 -16.42 14.04 -15.70
C LEU A 337 -15.69 13.88 -17.03
N ALA A 338 -16.32 13.19 -18.00
CA ALA A 338 -15.77 13.04 -19.34
C ALA A 338 -15.67 14.40 -20.07
N GLY A 339 -16.67 15.28 -19.90
CA GLY A 339 -16.64 16.65 -20.40
C GLY A 339 -15.54 17.50 -19.77
N ILE A 340 -15.36 17.39 -18.45
CA ILE A 340 -14.27 18.09 -17.74
C ILE A 340 -12.91 17.59 -18.22
N ALA A 341 -12.71 16.27 -18.30
CA ALA A 341 -11.47 15.69 -18.82
C ALA A 341 -11.18 16.12 -20.27
N ALA A 342 -12.22 16.19 -21.12
CA ALA A 342 -12.09 16.68 -22.49
C ALA A 342 -11.69 18.17 -22.54
N ALA A 343 -12.27 19.01 -21.69
CA ALA A 343 -11.91 20.44 -21.60
C ALA A 343 -10.45 20.62 -21.11
N LEU A 344 -10.02 19.85 -20.12
CA LEU A 344 -8.63 19.85 -19.64
C LEU A 344 -7.66 19.39 -20.74
N ALA A 345 -8.00 18.32 -21.46
CA ALA A 345 -7.19 17.83 -22.58
C ALA A 345 -7.12 18.83 -23.74
N ALA A 346 -8.24 19.46 -24.11
CA ALA A 346 -8.29 20.52 -25.12
C ALA A 346 -7.43 21.73 -24.73
N SER A 347 -7.31 21.99 -23.43
CA SER A 347 -6.44 23.01 -22.84
C SER A 347 -4.96 22.61 -22.77
N ARG A 348 -4.61 21.43 -23.27
CA ARG A 348 -3.25 20.84 -23.20
C ARG A 348 -2.75 20.69 -21.77
N LEU A 349 -3.65 20.32 -20.86
CA LEU A 349 -3.31 20.02 -19.47
C LEU A 349 -3.21 18.51 -19.29
N GLU A 350 -2.11 18.07 -18.72
CA GLU A 350 -1.89 16.69 -18.30
C GLU A 350 -2.47 16.51 -16.90
N VAL A 351 -3.42 15.59 -16.73
CA VAL A 351 -4.01 15.25 -15.42
C VAL A 351 -3.13 14.21 -14.73
N HIS A 352 -2.55 14.58 -13.58
CA HIS A 352 -1.71 13.70 -12.76
C HIS A 352 -2.48 13.01 -11.63
N GLY A 353 -3.66 13.51 -11.31
CA GLY A 353 -4.60 12.88 -10.39
C GLY A 353 -5.86 13.71 -10.27
N ALA A 354 -6.88 13.13 -9.65
CA ALA A 354 -8.13 13.82 -9.36
C ALA A 354 -8.78 13.28 -8.07
N GLN A 355 -9.62 14.11 -7.45
CA GLN A 355 -10.60 13.70 -6.46
C GLN A 355 -11.98 14.11 -6.97
N ILE A 356 -12.86 13.13 -7.16
CA ILE A 356 -14.21 13.33 -7.69
C ILE A 356 -15.17 13.31 -6.51
N LEU A 357 -15.90 14.40 -6.32
CA LEU A 357 -16.73 14.61 -5.15
C LEU A 357 -18.07 15.15 -5.60
N SER A 358 -19.15 14.66 -4.98
CA SER A 358 -20.48 15.22 -5.16
C SER A 358 -21.12 15.48 -3.80
N HIS A 359 -21.93 16.52 -3.71
CA HIS A 359 -22.71 16.82 -2.52
C HIS A 359 -24.16 17.20 -2.86
N PRO A 360 -25.12 16.95 -1.96
CA PRO A 360 -26.49 17.37 -2.15
C PRO A 360 -26.63 18.89 -2.00
N LEU A 361 -27.50 19.45 -2.84
CA LEU A 361 -28.06 20.79 -2.70
C LEU A 361 -29.38 20.73 -1.91
N ALA A 362 -29.83 21.87 -1.40
CA ALA A 362 -31.07 21.98 -0.63
C ALA A 362 -32.34 21.58 -1.42
N ASP A 363 -32.29 21.63 -2.75
CA ASP A 363 -33.37 21.25 -3.66
C ASP A 363 -33.36 19.75 -4.03
N GLY A 364 -32.42 18.97 -3.47
CA GLY A 364 -32.28 17.54 -3.72
C GLY A 364 -31.47 17.17 -4.96
N ARG A 365 -30.98 18.15 -5.73
CA ARG A 365 -30.02 17.89 -6.81
C ARG A 365 -28.63 17.60 -6.24
N MET A 366 -27.82 16.88 -7.00
CA MET A 366 -26.41 16.66 -6.69
C MET A 366 -25.56 17.67 -7.45
N GLN A 367 -24.60 18.27 -6.78
CA GLN A 367 -23.58 19.13 -7.38
C GLN A 367 -22.23 18.44 -7.24
N ALA A 368 -21.50 18.30 -8.36
CA ALA A 368 -20.13 17.83 -8.38
C ALA A 368 -19.17 18.97 -8.02
N VAL A 369 -18.08 18.65 -7.34
CA VAL A 369 -16.95 19.52 -6.99
C VAL A 369 -15.67 18.70 -7.16
N ASP A 370 -15.25 18.58 -8.41
CA ASP A 370 -14.12 17.75 -8.80
C ASP A 370 -12.81 18.53 -8.70
N LEU A 371 -11.80 17.92 -8.12
CA LEU A 371 -10.47 18.49 -7.94
C LEU A 371 -9.49 17.75 -8.83
N PHE A 372 -8.71 18.47 -9.63
CA PHE A 372 -7.72 17.91 -10.54
C PHE A 372 -6.34 18.50 -10.24
N TRP A 373 -5.31 17.67 -10.31
CA TRP A 373 -3.93 18.15 -10.29
C TRP A 373 -3.34 18.04 -11.67
N VAL A 374 -3.04 19.18 -12.26
CA VAL A 374 -2.67 19.29 -13.66
C VAL A 374 -1.29 19.90 -13.84
N ARG A 375 -0.68 19.59 -14.99
CA ARG A 375 0.54 20.22 -15.49
C ARG A 375 0.34 20.67 -16.93
N GLY A 376 0.88 21.82 -17.31
CA GLY A 376 0.84 22.25 -18.71
C GLY A 376 1.14 23.74 -18.90
N PRO A 377 1.19 24.23 -20.15
CA PRO A 377 1.62 25.59 -20.48
C PRO A 377 0.75 26.71 -19.86
N ALA A 378 -0.45 26.39 -19.38
CA ALA A 378 -1.37 27.33 -18.73
C ALA A 378 -1.23 27.36 -17.18
N THR A 379 -0.43 26.48 -16.57
CA THR A 379 -0.28 26.42 -15.10
C THR A 379 0.41 27.64 -14.50
N ASP A 380 1.12 28.41 -15.33
CA ASP A 380 1.91 29.57 -14.92
C ASP A 380 1.05 30.85 -14.83
N ARG A 381 -0.22 30.79 -15.25
CA ARG A 381 -1.18 31.91 -15.24
C ARG A 381 -2.58 31.46 -14.81
N PRO A 382 -2.86 31.41 -13.49
CA PRO A 382 -4.13 30.90 -12.95
C PRO A 382 -5.40 31.58 -13.51
N GLU A 383 -5.34 32.87 -13.84
CA GLU A 383 -6.44 33.63 -14.47
C GLU A 383 -6.84 33.02 -15.83
N ARG A 384 -5.87 32.71 -16.70
CA ARG A 384 -6.12 32.13 -18.02
C ARG A 384 -6.62 30.70 -17.94
N LEU A 385 -6.17 29.96 -16.93
CA LEU A 385 -6.63 28.59 -16.68
C LEU A 385 -8.11 28.57 -16.31
N ARG A 386 -8.56 29.52 -15.47
CA ARG A 386 -9.98 29.71 -15.16
C ARG A 386 -10.80 30.03 -16.41
N GLU A 387 -10.35 30.99 -17.22
CA GLU A 387 -11.02 31.36 -18.47
C GLU A 387 -11.09 30.20 -19.47
N THR A 388 -10.06 29.36 -19.54
CA THR A 388 -10.01 28.24 -20.50
C THR A 388 -10.94 27.10 -20.07
N VAL A 389 -10.98 26.78 -18.78
CA VAL A 389 -11.89 25.74 -18.24
C VAL A 389 -13.35 26.23 -18.27
N ALA A 390 -13.60 27.49 -17.92
CA ALA A 390 -14.94 28.09 -17.96
C ALA A 390 -15.41 28.44 -19.38
N GLY A 391 -14.49 28.64 -20.34
CA GLY A 391 -14.78 29.02 -21.73
C GLY A 391 -15.16 27.86 -22.66
N HIS A 392 -15.20 26.62 -22.15
CA HIS A 392 -15.70 25.44 -22.88
C HIS A 392 -16.94 24.80 -22.21
N PRO A 393 -17.95 25.56 -21.73
CA PRO A 393 -19.10 24.96 -21.04
C PRO A 393 -19.91 24.08 -22.00
N GLU A 394 -19.92 24.46 -23.28
CA GLU A 394 -20.53 23.70 -24.36
C GLU A 394 -19.81 22.39 -24.71
N GLN A 395 -18.56 22.15 -24.33
CA GLN A 395 -17.95 20.82 -24.44
C GLN A 395 -18.41 19.88 -23.32
N VAL A 396 -18.77 20.43 -22.16
CA VAL A 396 -19.42 19.69 -21.07
C VAL A 396 -20.86 19.32 -21.46
N ASP A 397 -21.55 20.18 -22.24
CA ASP A 397 -22.92 19.91 -22.75
C ASP A 397 -22.97 19.06 -24.05
N ARG A 398 -21.99 19.17 -24.95
CA ARG A 398 -22.03 18.53 -26.30
C ARG A 398 -21.94 17.00 -26.31
N LEU A 399 -21.59 16.37 -25.19
CA LEU A 399 -21.46 14.90 -25.13
C LEU A 399 -22.81 14.16 -25.18
N HIS A 400 -23.95 14.86 -25.06
CA HIS A 400 -25.31 14.26 -25.02
C HIS A 400 -26.12 14.26 -26.32
N ALA A 401 -25.57 14.71 -27.46
CA ALA A 401 -26.29 14.52 -28.73
C ALA A 401 -26.24 13.03 -29.14
N PRO A 402 -27.40 12.36 -29.37
CA PRO A 402 -27.42 10.98 -29.86
C PRO A 402 -26.58 10.86 -31.13
N VAL A 403 -25.86 9.74 -31.28
CA VAL A 403 -24.88 9.49 -32.35
C VAL A 403 -25.43 9.82 -33.75
N GLY A 404 -26.74 9.69 -33.97
CA GLY A 404 -27.41 10.02 -35.23
C GLY A 404 -27.49 11.51 -35.60
N GLN A 405 -27.26 12.44 -34.67
CA GLN A 405 -27.31 13.89 -34.94
C GLN A 405 -25.93 14.48 -35.26
N ARG A 406 -24.84 13.79 -34.89
CA ARG A 406 -23.46 14.22 -35.18
C ARG A 406 -23.12 14.14 -36.67
N VAL A 407 -23.73 13.21 -37.41
CA VAL A 407 -23.46 13.03 -38.86
C VAL A 407 -24.14 14.11 -39.73
N ARG A 408 -25.19 14.78 -39.26
CA ARG A 408 -25.91 15.81 -40.04
C ARG A 408 -25.33 17.22 -39.97
N GLN A 409 -24.48 17.51 -38.99
CA GLN A 409 -23.87 18.84 -38.85
C GLN A 409 -22.44 18.91 -39.41
N ASP A 410 -21.69 17.81 -39.38
CA ASP A 410 -20.32 17.77 -39.95
C ASP A 410 -20.29 17.51 -41.47
N LEU A 411 -21.39 16.97 -42.03
CA LEU A 411 -21.61 16.90 -43.47
C LEU A 411 -22.69 17.93 -43.81
N GLY A 412 -22.25 19.13 -44.20
CA GLY A 412 -23.15 20.15 -44.73
C GLY A 412 -24.12 19.55 -45.74
N ALA A 413 -25.38 19.97 -45.66
CA ALA A 413 -26.46 19.52 -46.51
C ALA A 413 -26.02 19.43 -47.98
N VAL A 414 -25.75 18.21 -48.44
CA VAL A 414 -25.75 17.89 -49.87
C VAL A 414 -27.13 17.36 -50.14
N ASP A 415 -28.01 18.26 -50.58
CA ASP A 415 -29.26 17.89 -51.24
C ASP A 415 -28.89 17.11 -52.51
N LEU A 416 -29.39 15.89 -52.62
CA LEU A 416 -29.50 15.17 -53.89
C LEU A 416 -30.99 14.94 -54.12
N GLU A 417 -31.52 15.67 -55.12
CA GLU A 417 -32.74 15.32 -55.85
C GLU A 417 -32.63 13.94 -56.52
#